data_AF-A0EIB7-F1
#
_entry.id   AF-A0EIB7-F1
#
_cell.length_a   1.000
_cell.length_b   1.000
_cell.length_c   1.000
_cell.angle_alpha   90.00
_cell.angle_beta   90.00
_cell.angle_gamma   90.00
#
_symmetry.space_group_name_H-M   'P 1'
#
loop_
_entity.id
_entity.type
_entity.pdbx_description
1 polymer ?
#
loop_
_entity_poly.entity_id
_entity_poly.type
_entity_poly.pdbx_seq_one_letter_code
_entity_poly.pdbx_strand_id
1 'polypeptide(L)'
;MQVLTPADLKSDKKVILYGATHCPYCSKAKALLANLNIEFEYRGTDVSAQFEQEREALGKHLNYETIPMIFVNNQFIGGNSDLHELHEKGGLLPLLK
;
A
#
# COMPACT_ATOMS: atom_id res chain seq x y z
N MET A 1 23.17 6.95 4.73
CA MET A 1 21.75 7.14 4.38
C MET A 1 21.04 5.84 4.68
N GLN A 2 20.17 5.81 5.68
CA GLN A 2 19.32 4.65 5.94
C GLN A 2 18.29 4.61 4.82
N VAL A 3 18.35 3.58 3.99
CA VAL A 3 17.38 3.37 2.90
C VAL A 3 16.16 2.73 3.56
N LEU A 4 15.01 3.42 3.57
CA LEU A 4 13.78 2.81 4.07
C LEU A 4 13.36 1.71 3.11
N THR A 5 13.27 0.47 3.59
CA THR A 5 12.82 -0.67 2.80
C THR A 5 11.42 -1.10 3.23
N PRO A 6 10.70 -1.88 2.39
CA PRO A 6 9.41 -2.43 2.78
C PRO A 6 9.45 -3.25 4.08
N ALA A 7 10.60 -3.85 4.41
CA ALA A 7 10.78 -4.60 5.66
C ALA A 7 10.81 -3.72 6.92
N ASP A 8 11.10 -2.43 6.78
CA ASP A 8 11.15 -1.46 7.88
C ASP A 8 9.77 -0.88 8.21
N LEU A 9 8.74 -1.22 7.42
CA LEU A 9 7.36 -0.82 7.67
C LEU A 9 6.88 -1.42 8.99
N LYS A 10 6.68 -0.56 9.99
CA LYS A 10 6.07 -0.93 11.27
C LYS A 10 4.57 -0.71 11.17
N SER A 11 3.79 -1.78 11.20
CA SER A 11 2.33 -1.76 11.27
C SER A 11 1.81 -3.00 11.98
N ASP A 12 0.72 -2.86 12.74
CA ASP A 12 -0.04 -4.00 13.27
C ASP A 12 -0.92 -4.65 12.20
N LYS A 13 -1.10 -4.00 11.04
CA LYS A 13 -1.92 -4.51 9.94
C LYS A 13 -1.03 -5.17 8.88
N LYS A 14 -1.53 -6.29 8.34
CA LYS A 14 -0.88 -6.99 7.22
C LYS A 14 -0.88 -6.17 5.93
N VAL A 15 -1.83 -5.25 5.76
CA VAL A 15 -1.94 -4.42 4.56
C VAL A 15 -1.69 -2.96 4.90
N ILE A 16 -0.79 -2.32 4.17
CA ILE A 16 -0.52 -0.87 4.27
C ILE A 16 -0.79 -0.25 2.90
N LEU A 17 -1.59 0.81 2.88
CA LEU A 17 -1.93 1.56 1.68
C LEU A 17 -1.49 3.00 1.84
N TYR A 18 -0.47 3.40 1.09
CA TYR A 18 -0.10 4.81 0.93
C TYR A 18 -0.95 5.44 -0.16
N GLY A 19 -1.47 6.62 0.12
CA GLY A 19 -2.29 7.33 -0.84
C GLY A 19 -2.66 8.74 -0.38
N ALA A 20 -3.38 9.45 -1.24
CA ALA A 20 -3.91 10.77 -0.94
C ALA A 20 -5.44 10.75 -0.85
N THR A 21 -6.04 11.56 0.02
CA THR A 21 -7.50 11.58 0.23
C THR A 21 -8.27 11.96 -1.03
N HIS A 22 -7.68 12.79 -1.90
CA HIS A 22 -8.26 13.22 -3.16
C HIS A 22 -8.06 12.22 -4.32
N CYS A 23 -7.36 11.10 -4.10
CA CYS A 23 -7.04 10.14 -5.16
C CYS A 23 -8.17 9.11 -5.36
N PRO A 24 -8.83 9.07 -6.53
CA PRO A 24 -9.93 8.13 -6.78
C PRO A 24 -9.47 6.66 -6.81
N TYR A 25 -8.23 6.39 -7.21
CA TYR A 25 -7.67 5.04 -7.22
C TYR A 25 -7.40 4.52 -5.81
N CYS A 26 -7.05 5.39 -4.86
CA CYS A 26 -6.92 5.01 -3.45
C CYS A 26 -8.26 4.56 -2.88
N SER A 27 -9.35 5.26 -3.23
CA SER A 27 -10.70 4.89 -2.81
C SER A 27 -11.15 3.53 -3.37
N LYS A 28 -10.79 3.20 -4.62
CA LYS A 28 -11.08 1.89 -5.22
C LYS A 28 -10.34 0.75 -4.50
N ALA A 29 -9.05 0.92 -4.25
CA ALA A 29 -8.25 -0.07 -3.53
C ALA A 29 -8.77 -0.29 -2.09
N LYS A 30 -9.15 0.79 -1.39
CA LYS A 30 -9.81 0.69 -0.07
C LYS A 30 -11.13 -0.09 -0.14
N ALA A 31 -11.95 0.19 -1.14
CA ALA A 31 -13.22 -0.50 -1.32
C ALA A 31 -13.03 -1.99 -1.58
N LEU A 32 -12.04 -2.38 -2.40
CA LEU A 32 -11.70 -3.79 -2.62
C LEU A 32 -11.31 -4.49 -1.31
N LEU A 33 -10.40 -3.90 -0.54
CA LEU A 33 -9.95 -4.47 0.74
C LEU A 33 -11.11 -4.58 1.74
N ALA A 34 -11.95 -3.54 1.83
CA ALA A 34 -13.14 -3.54 2.69
C ALA A 34 -14.16 -4.61 2.27
N ASN A 35 -14.41 -4.78 0.97
CA ASN A 35 -15.31 -5.81 0.44
C ASN A 35 -14.83 -7.23 0.79
N LEU A 36 -13.52 -7.42 0.90
CA LEU A 36 -12.90 -8.68 1.28
C LEU A 36 -12.76 -8.85 2.80
N ASN A 37 -13.27 -7.91 3.60
CA ASN A 37 -13.09 -7.84 5.06
C ASN A 37 -11.61 -7.91 5.49
N ILE A 38 -10.72 -7.34 4.67
CA ILE A 38 -9.29 -7.27 4.95
C ILE A 38 -9.04 -5.97 5.72
N GLU A 39 -8.51 -6.09 6.94
CA GLU A 39 -8.05 -4.92 7.67
C GLU A 39 -6.76 -4.35 7.05
N PHE A 40 -6.72 -3.03 6.90
CA PHE A 40 -5.58 -2.32 6.33
C PHE A 40 -5.30 -1.02 7.09
N GLU A 41 -4.03 -0.61 7.10
CA GLU A 41 -3.61 0.71 7.54
C GLU A 41 -3.58 1.66 6.33
N TYR A 42 -4.27 2.78 6.42
CA TYR A 42 -4.18 3.84 5.42
C TYR A 42 -3.19 4.92 5.86
N ARG A 43 -2.14 5.12 5.07
CA ARG A 43 -1.14 6.15 5.26
C ARG A 43 -1.39 7.30 4.28
N GLY A 44 -2.16 8.28 4.76
CA GLY A 44 -2.50 9.49 4.02
C GLY A 44 -1.29 10.40 3.86
N THR A 45 -0.66 10.42 2.68
CA THR A 45 0.55 11.20 2.45
C THR A 45 0.25 12.70 2.33
N ASP A 46 -0.98 13.06 1.97
CA ASP A 46 -1.49 14.43 2.00
C ASP A 46 -1.89 14.91 3.40
N VAL A 47 -1.97 14.01 4.38
CA VAL A 47 -2.37 14.32 5.76
C VAL A 47 -1.18 14.32 6.71
N SER A 48 -0.17 13.48 6.45
CA SER A 48 1.02 13.34 7.29
C SER A 48 2.30 13.46 6.48
N ALA A 49 3.10 14.47 6.82
CA ALA A 49 4.43 14.66 6.23
C ALA A 49 5.36 13.45 6.47
N GLN A 50 5.18 12.73 7.58
CA GLN A 50 5.93 11.50 7.82
C GLN A 50 5.59 10.43 6.78
N PHE A 51 4.30 10.24 6.45
CA PHE A 51 3.89 9.26 5.47
C PHE A 51 4.29 9.65 4.03
N GLU A 52 4.33 10.94 3.72
CA GLU A 52 4.91 11.40 2.44
C GLU A 52 6.40 11.09 2.36
N GLN A 53 7.18 11.37 3.42
CA GLN A 53 8.60 11.04 3.46
C GLN A 53 8.86 9.53 3.34
N GLU A 54 8.07 8.70 4.02
CA GLU A 54 8.14 7.25 3.89
C GLU A 54 7.83 6.80 2.46
N ARG A 55 6.74 7.32 1.86
CA ARG A 55 6.35 7.04 0.48
C ARG A 55 7.43 7.45 -0.52
N GLU A 56 8.04 8.62 -0.35
CA GLU A 56 9.15 9.07 -1.20
C GLU A 56 10.38 8.16 -1.08
N ALA A 57 10.74 7.77 0.15
CA ALA A 57 11.90 6.91 0.38
C ALA A 57 11.68 5.51 -0.22
N LEU A 58 10.50 4.93 0.00
CA LEU A 58 10.09 3.64 -0.59
C LEU A 58 10.01 3.75 -2.11
N GLY A 59 9.42 4.82 -2.63
CA GLY A 59 9.30 5.06 -4.07
C GLY A 59 10.65 5.17 -4.77
N LYS A 60 11.64 5.84 -4.15
CA LYS A 60 13.02 5.87 -4.66
C LYS A 60 13.68 4.49 -4.62
N HIS A 61 13.44 3.71 -3.57
CA HIS A 61 14.01 2.36 -3.45
C HIS A 61 13.41 1.38 -4.46
N LEU A 62 12.09 1.46 -4.70
CA LEU A 62 11.33 0.58 -5.59
C LEU A 62 11.27 1.08 -7.04
N ASN A 63 11.80 2.28 -7.31
CA ASN A 63 11.62 3.00 -8.58
C ASN A 63 10.14 3.14 -8.97
N TYR A 64 9.31 3.53 -7.99
CA TYR A 64 7.86 3.61 -8.11
C TYR A 64 7.32 4.94 -7.56
N GLU A 65 6.77 5.77 -8.44
CA GLU A 65 6.35 7.13 -8.08
C GLU A 65 4.84 7.30 -7.88
N THR A 66 4.04 6.30 -8.26
CA THR A 66 2.58 6.46 -8.32
C THR A 66 1.89 6.14 -7.00
N ILE A 67 0.69 6.69 -6.83
CA ILE A 67 -0.24 6.33 -5.75
C ILE A 67 -1.54 5.76 -6.35
N PRO A 68 -2.20 4.80 -5.68
CA PRO A 68 -1.82 4.20 -4.40
C PRO A 68 -0.55 3.33 -4.49
N MET A 69 0.20 3.24 -3.39
CA MET A 69 1.31 2.32 -3.22
C MET A 69 0.94 1.34 -2.10
N ILE A 70 0.83 0.05 -2.44
CA ILE A 70 0.19 -0.96 -1.60
C ILE A 70 1.21 -2.02 -1.20
N PHE A 71 1.20 -2.36 0.09
CA PHE A 71 2.04 -3.38 0.70
C PHE A 71 1.19 -4.41 1.42
N VAL A 72 1.52 -5.70 1.26
CA VAL A 72 0.89 -6.83 1.94
C VAL A 72 2.00 -7.64 2.58
N ASN A 73 1.97 -7.85 3.89
CA ASN A 73 3.02 -8.51 4.67
C ASN A 73 4.42 -7.96 4.35
N ASN A 74 4.57 -6.62 4.36
CA ASN A 74 5.80 -5.92 4.04
C ASN A 74 6.36 -6.18 2.63
N GLN A 75 5.59 -6.83 1.75
CA GLN A 75 5.91 -6.99 0.34
C GLN A 75 5.20 -5.93 -0.49
N PHE A 76 5.94 -5.28 -1.38
CA PHE A 76 5.35 -4.37 -2.36
C PHE A 76 4.60 -5.15 -3.44
N ILE A 77 3.33 -4.83 -3.67
CA ILE A 77 2.51 -5.44 -4.73
C ILE A 77 2.23 -4.49 -5.89
N GLY A 78 2.37 -3.18 -5.71
CA GLY A 78 2.09 -2.20 -6.76
C GLY A 78 0.99 -1.22 -6.35
N GLY A 79 0.18 -0.83 -7.32
CA GLY A 79 -0.92 0.10 -7.17
C GLY A 79 -2.29 -0.55 -7.23
N ASN A 80 -3.31 0.25 -7.58
CA ASN A 80 -4.68 -0.22 -7.61
C ASN A 80 -4.87 -1.36 -8.61
N SER A 81 -4.33 -1.23 -9.83
CA SER A 81 -4.45 -2.25 -10.86
C SER A 81 -3.82 -3.57 -10.43
N ASP A 82 -2.62 -3.52 -9.87
CA ASP A 82 -1.91 -4.72 -9.40
C ASP A 82 -2.64 -5.42 -8.26
N LEU A 83 -3.24 -4.65 -7.33
CA LEU A 83 -4.06 -5.22 -6.25
C LEU A 83 -5.28 -5.96 -6.80
N HIS A 84 -6.00 -5.36 -7.76
CA HIS A 84 -7.15 -5.97 -8.39
C HIS A 84 -6.75 -7.23 -9.16
N GLU A 85 -5.70 -7.17 -9.96
CA GLU A 85 -5.19 -8.31 -10.72
C GLU A 85 -4.74 -9.46 -9.79
N LEU A 86 -4.06 -9.13 -8.69
CA LEU A 86 -3.65 -10.12 -7.68
C LEU A 86 -4.85 -10.77 -7.00
N HIS A 87 -5.93 -10.00 -6.75
CA HIS A 87 -7.17 -10.54 -6.22
C HIS A 87 -7.88 -11.45 -7.23
N GLU A 88 -8.02 -11.03 -8.48
CA GLU A 88 -8.66 -11.81 -9.55
C GLU A 88 -7.93 -13.14 -9.81
N LYS A 89 -6.60 -13.16 -9.68
CA LYS A 89 -5.79 -14.39 -9.75
C LYS A 89 -5.87 -15.25 -8.49
N GLY A 90 -6.58 -14.82 -7.44
CA GLY A 90 -6.68 -15.51 -6.15
C GLY A 90 -5.41 -15.46 -5.30
N GLY A 91 -4.45 -14.59 -5.64
CA GLY A 91 -3.15 -14.48 -4.95
C GLY A 91 -3.16 -13.59 -3.70
N LEU A 92 -4.17 -12.73 -3.55
CA LEU A 92 -4.23 -11.77 -2.44
C LEU A 92 -4.48 -12.45 -1.07
N LEU A 93 -5.47 -13.34 -0.97
CA LEU A 93 -5.80 -14.01 0.29
C LEU A 93 -4.69 -14.93 0.83
N PRO A 94 -3.97 -15.71 -0.01
CA PRO A 94 -2.80 -16.47 0.44
C PRO A 94 -1.72 -15.62 1.11
N LEU A 95 -1.50 -14.39 0.64
CA LEU A 95 -0.52 -13.48 1.24
C LEU A 95 -0.96 -12.95 2.61
N LEU A 96 -2.22 -13.14 3.01
CA LEU A 96 -2.75 -12.66 4.28
C LEU A 96 -2.88 -13.76 5.34
N LYS A 97 -2.48 -14.99 5.02
CA LYS A 97 -2.47 -16.10 5.98
C LYS A 97 -1.36 -15.96 7.03
#